data_AF-A0A847B512-F1
#
_entry.id   AF-A0A847B512-F1
#
_cell.length_a   1.000
_cell.length_b   1.000
_cell.length_c   1.000
_cell.angle_alpha   90.00
_cell.angle_beta   90.00
_cell.angle_gamma   90.00
#
_symmetry.space_group_name_H-M   'P 1'
#
loop_
_entity.id
_entity.type
_entity.pdbx_description
1 polymer ?
#
loop_
_entity_poly.entity_id
_entity_poly.type
_entity_poly.pdbx_seq_one_letter_code
_entity_poly.pdbx_strand_id
1 'polypeptide(L)'
;FTKTLAEGYKYENDNVTGYKVENLFDDCTDYMRESLSRDDFAGTFPHTVTEEERTITTEFRRLLDSYETTNDEVYTEIPTMGKNADNPDELIKLKELVNKEYDDPLWDDFLDQFTFDEMLRLFNEGCYSTADVERLGVPATNSADGPTGLVSFLGNVLPGSRPAVYGCAYYQSECLLAQTFNLDLATLQAHAIGNEALVGNERGDGLPYAGWYSPGVNLHRSPFSGRNTEYYSEDPFISGKMAAAVIKGVQEKGVYANVKHFAVNDQETHRSAYGIATWLDEQALREIYLKPFEFAVKEGKTRGLMTAFNRIGTEWAGGSYRLMTTVLRKEWGFQGSIICDFHTDYYMDSKQMLYAGGDLNLVSVTNHKLHSSGRYETPYVSATNAKDVALLRRATHNNCYAIANSNIMRAEILGYRPAKWEIGLTVATIGISVALVAWGALVIVLALKKKDPVT
;
A
#
# COMPACT_ATOMS: atom_id res chain seq x y z
N PHE A 1 36.75 -5.64 10.95
CA PHE A 1 36.58 -7.01 10.42
C PHE A 1 36.72 -6.93 8.92
N THR A 2 37.72 -7.59 8.34
CA THR A 2 37.89 -7.65 6.87
C THR A 2 37.60 -9.09 6.47
N LYS A 3 36.51 -9.29 5.73
CA LYS A 3 36.17 -10.60 5.14
C LYS A 3 36.49 -10.51 3.66
N THR A 4 37.45 -11.30 3.21
CA THR A 4 37.73 -11.44 1.77
C THR A 4 36.72 -12.43 1.21
N LEU A 5 35.87 -11.98 0.28
CA LEU A 5 35.00 -12.86 -0.49
C LEU A 5 35.85 -13.62 -1.52
N ALA A 6 35.49 -14.87 -1.80
CA ALA A 6 36.11 -15.60 -2.90
C ALA A 6 35.76 -14.91 -4.23
N GLU A 7 36.73 -14.84 -5.16
CA GLU A 7 36.45 -14.35 -6.51
C GLU A 7 35.34 -15.19 -7.17
N GLY A 8 34.44 -14.51 -7.88
CA GLY A 8 33.35 -15.18 -8.61
C GLY A 8 32.22 -15.73 -7.73
N TYR A 9 32.05 -15.22 -6.50
CA TYR A 9 30.90 -15.58 -5.68
C TYR A 9 29.59 -15.16 -6.36
N LYS A 10 28.71 -16.14 -6.63
CA LYS A 10 27.41 -15.95 -7.26
C LYS A 10 26.32 -16.57 -6.41
N TYR A 11 25.18 -15.90 -6.34
CA TYR A 11 23.95 -16.48 -5.80
C TYR A 11 23.23 -17.18 -6.94
N GLU A 12 23.26 -18.51 -6.98
CA GLU A 12 22.53 -19.27 -7.99
C GLU A 12 21.01 -19.25 -7.72
N ASN A 13 20.62 -19.31 -6.44
CA ASN A 13 19.23 -19.30 -6.02
C ASN A 13 19.07 -18.45 -4.75
N ASP A 14 17.86 -17.91 -4.58
CA ASP A 14 17.44 -17.24 -3.35
C ASP A 14 17.42 -18.25 -2.19
N ASN A 15 17.96 -17.86 -1.04
CA ASN A 15 18.11 -18.75 0.11
C ASN A 15 16.80 -19.05 0.86
N VAL A 16 15.72 -18.32 0.58
CA VAL A 16 14.41 -18.51 1.21
C VAL A 16 13.45 -19.23 0.27
N THR A 17 13.34 -18.80 -0.98
CA THR A 17 12.39 -19.39 -1.93
C THR A 17 12.99 -20.50 -2.79
N GLY A 18 14.33 -20.55 -2.91
CA GLY A 18 15.01 -21.40 -3.88
C GLY A 18 14.86 -20.95 -5.33
N TYR A 19 14.27 -19.77 -5.59
CA TYR A 19 14.10 -19.24 -6.92
C TYR A 19 15.45 -18.86 -7.55
N LYS A 20 15.63 -19.14 -8.84
CA LYS A 20 16.87 -18.83 -9.55
C LYS A 20 17.11 -17.32 -9.61
N VAL A 21 18.28 -16.87 -9.16
CA VAL A 21 18.64 -15.45 -9.22
C VAL A 21 19.41 -15.20 -10.51
N GLU A 22 18.94 -14.23 -11.28
CA GLU A 22 19.54 -13.80 -12.55
C GLU A 22 19.71 -12.29 -12.56
N ASN A 23 20.60 -11.79 -13.43
CA ASN A 23 20.67 -10.36 -13.70
C ASN A 23 19.41 -9.92 -14.44
N LEU A 24 18.80 -8.85 -13.97
CA LEU A 24 17.59 -8.25 -14.53
C LEU A 24 17.84 -6.83 -15.04
N PHE A 25 18.91 -6.16 -14.61
CA PHE A 25 19.18 -4.74 -14.84
C PHE A 25 20.50 -4.53 -15.59
N ASP A 26 20.82 -5.43 -16.53
CA ASP A 26 22.00 -5.29 -17.38
C ASP A 26 21.94 -4.01 -18.24
N ASP A 27 20.74 -3.57 -18.65
CA ASP A 27 20.51 -2.28 -19.31
C ASP A 27 21.02 -1.09 -18.49
N CYS A 28 20.76 -1.10 -17.18
CA CYS A 28 21.24 -0.07 -16.26
C CYS A 28 22.75 -0.20 -16.01
N THR A 29 23.23 -1.43 -15.88
CA THR A 29 24.65 -1.74 -15.64
C THR A 29 25.52 -1.32 -16.82
N ASP A 30 25.08 -1.58 -18.04
CA ASP A 30 25.82 -1.22 -19.26
C ASP A 30 25.85 0.30 -19.46
N TYR A 31 24.72 0.99 -19.23
CA TYR A 31 24.71 2.46 -19.24
C TYR A 31 25.68 3.06 -18.19
N MET A 32 25.75 2.47 -17.00
CA MET A 32 26.69 2.89 -15.97
C MET A 32 28.15 2.68 -16.38
N ARG A 33 28.48 1.60 -17.09
CA ARG A 33 29.85 1.39 -17.61
C ARG A 33 30.29 2.46 -18.60
N GLU A 34 29.35 3.07 -19.32
CA GLU A 34 29.65 4.17 -20.24
C GLU A 34 29.73 5.53 -19.54
N SER A 35 28.95 5.73 -18.46
CA SER A 35 28.77 7.04 -17.81
C SER A 35 29.56 7.23 -16.51
N LEU A 36 29.89 6.15 -15.79
CA LEU A 36 30.72 6.13 -14.57
C LEU A 36 31.31 4.72 -14.36
N SER A 37 32.53 4.51 -14.87
CA SER A 37 33.22 3.22 -14.87
C SER A 37 34.32 3.16 -13.81
N ARG A 38 34.48 1.99 -13.18
CA ARG A 38 35.68 1.71 -12.36
C ARG A 38 36.90 1.38 -13.23
N ASP A 39 36.68 0.88 -14.45
CA ASP A 39 37.75 0.51 -15.39
C ASP A 39 38.41 1.75 -16.00
N ASP A 40 37.65 2.84 -16.14
CA ASP A 40 38.15 4.17 -16.55
C ASP A 40 37.58 5.28 -15.67
N PHE A 41 37.91 5.26 -14.38
CA PHE A 41 37.37 6.23 -13.42
C PHE A 41 37.76 7.68 -13.74
N ALA A 42 38.95 7.90 -14.31
CA ALA A 42 39.40 9.24 -14.64
C ALA A 42 38.70 9.80 -15.88
N GLY A 43 38.46 8.97 -16.91
CA GLY A 43 37.76 9.36 -18.13
C GLY A 43 36.25 9.47 -17.96
N THR A 44 35.67 8.75 -16.98
CA THR A 44 34.22 8.73 -16.72
C THR A 44 33.81 9.47 -15.45
N PHE A 45 34.72 10.23 -14.82
CA PHE A 45 34.37 11.00 -13.62
C PHE A 45 33.34 12.09 -13.97
N PRO A 46 32.26 12.27 -13.18
CA PRO A 46 31.21 13.22 -13.55
C PRO A 46 31.74 14.65 -13.68
N HIS A 47 31.47 15.29 -14.82
CA HIS A 47 31.74 16.69 -15.09
C HIS A 47 30.45 17.51 -15.21
N THR A 48 30.60 18.82 -15.33
CA THR A 48 29.46 19.70 -15.59
C THR A 48 28.87 19.39 -16.97
N VAL A 49 27.61 18.93 -16.98
CA VAL A 49 26.88 18.57 -18.19
C VAL A 49 26.78 19.77 -19.15
N THR A 50 27.27 19.58 -20.38
CA THR A 50 27.18 20.54 -21.50
C THR A 50 25.76 20.62 -22.07
N GLU A 51 25.49 21.61 -22.91
CA GLU A 51 24.16 21.75 -23.54
C GLU A 51 23.87 20.61 -24.54
N GLU A 52 24.90 20.14 -25.25
CA GLU A 52 24.79 19.00 -26.16
C GLU A 52 24.45 17.71 -25.41
N GLU A 53 25.11 17.44 -24.27
CA GLU A 53 24.85 16.29 -23.40
C GLU A 53 23.47 16.31 -22.72
N ARG A 54 22.77 17.46 -22.72
CA ARG A 54 21.36 17.53 -22.28
C ARG A 54 20.39 17.03 -23.34
N THR A 55 20.84 16.82 -24.57
CA THR A 55 20.00 16.33 -25.65
C THR A 55 19.97 14.80 -25.61
N ILE A 56 18.79 14.25 -25.31
CA ILE A 56 18.57 12.81 -25.37
C ILE A 56 18.23 12.36 -26.80
N THR A 57 18.57 11.13 -27.13
CA THR A 57 18.20 10.54 -28.43
C THR A 57 16.69 10.28 -28.50
N THR A 58 16.14 10.22 -29.72
CA THR A 58 14.74 9.83 -29.95
C THR A 58 14.43 8.45 -29.36
N GLU A 59 15.40 7.53 -29.42
CA GLU A 59 15.24 6.19 -28.86
C GLU A 59 15.19 6.21 -27.32
N PHE A 60 16.06 6.98 -26.66
CA PHE A 60 16.01 7.12 -25.21
C PHE A 60 14.70 7.77 -24.76
N ARG A 61 14.19 8.76 -25.52
CA ARG A 61 12.88 9.34 -25.27
C ARG A 61 11.76 8.30 -25.41
N ARG A 62 11.81 7.45 -26.44
CA ARG A 62 10.84 6.37 -26.66
C ARG A 62 10.83 5.39 -25.48
N LEU A 63 11.99 5.04 -24.94
CA LEU A 63 12.09 4.17 -23.77
C LEU A 63 11.49 4.80 -22.51
N LEU A 64 11.71 6.11 -22.29
CA LEU A 64 11.14 6.84 -21.15
C LEU A 64 9.61 7.00 -21.21
N ASP A 65 9.06 7.07 -22.42
CA ASP A 65 7.62 7.20 -22.68
C ASP A 65 6.93 5.83 -22.80
N SER A 66 7.67 4.72 -22.73
CA SER A 66 7.14 3.37 -22.90
C SER A 66 6.43 2.86 -21.64
N TYR A 67 5.26 2.27 -21.84
CA TYR A 67 4.53 1.48 -20.83
C TYR A 67 4.54 -0.01 -21.15
N GLU A 68 5.39 -0.44 -22.08
CA GLU A 68 5.62 -1.85 -22.34
C GLU A 68 6.11 -2.53 -21.07
N THR A 69 5.65 -3.75 -20.87
CA THR A 69 5.94 -4.54 -19.68
C THR A 69 6.75 -5.76 -20.07
N THR A 70 7.72 -6.10 -19.23
CA THR A 70 8.48 -7.35 -19.32
C THR A 70 7.71 -8.54 -18.74
N ASN A 71 6.45 -8.36 -18.32
CA ASN A 71 5.58 -9.45 -17.88
C ASN A 71 5.23 -10.38 -19.06
N ASP A 72 5.86 -11.55 -19.06
CA ASP A 72 5.72 -12.64 -20.03
C ASP A 72 4.65 -13.67 -19.66
N GLU A 73 3.93 -13.50 -18.54
CA GLU A 73 2.88 -14.42 -18.10
C GLU A 73 1.73 -14.43 -19.12
N VAL A 74 1.28 -15.64 -19.47
CA VAL A 74 0.22 -15.89 -20.44
C VAL A 74 -1.03 -16.37 -19.72
N TYR A 75 -2.15 -15.70 -19.99
CA TYR A 75 -3.47 -16.06 -19.48
C TYR A 75 -4.40 -16.27 -20.67
N THR A 76 -4.90 -17.48 -20.86
CA THR A 76 -5.75 -17.86 -22.00
C THR A 76 -7.24 -17.90 -21.67
N GLU A 77 -7.58 -18.08 -20.39
CA GLU A 77 -8.96 -18.17 -19.91
C GLU A 77 -9.26 -17.02 -18.96
N ILE A 78 -10.48 -16.47 -19.05
CA ILE A 78 -10.95 -15.44 -18.13
C ILE A 78 -11.31 -16.14 -16.82
N PRO A 79 -10.70 -15.77 -15.68
CA PRO A 79 -11.07 -16.31 -14.38
C PRO A 79 -12.56 -16.13 -14.07
N THR A 80 -13.12 -17.07 -13.29
CA THR A 80 -14.49 -16.96 -12.79
C THR A 80 -14.66 -15.67 -11.97
N MET A 81 -15.79 -15.01 -12.17
CA MET A 81 -16.19 -13.80 -11.45
C MET A 81 -17.69 -13.86 -11.12
N GLY A 82 -18.10 -13.22 -10.03
CA GLY A 82 -19.52 -13.06 -9.67
C GLY A 82 -20.22 -14.33 -9.22
N LYS A 83 -19.48 -15.40 -8.85
CA LYS A 83 -20.06 -16.63 -8.31
C LYS A 83 -20.91 -16.30 -7.08
N ASN A 84 -22.14 -16.81 -7.05
CA ASN A 84 -23.12 -16.62 -5.97
C ASN A 84 -23.47 -15.15 -5.65
N ALA A 85 -23.26 -14.21 -6.58
CA ALA A 85 -23.56 -12.78 -6.35
C ALA A 85 -25.03 -12.54 -5.93
N ASP A 86 -25.95 -13.37 -6.42
CA ASP A 86 -27.39 -13.29 -6.13
C ASP A 86 -27.86 -14.24 -5.00
N ASN A 87 -26.95 -14.97 -4.34
CA ASN A 87 -27.29 -15.94 -3.29
C ASN A 87 -26.48 -15.70 -1.99
N PRO A 88 -26.94 -14.80 -1.11
CA PRO A 88 -26.22 -14.39 0.09
C PRO A 88 -25.89 -15.51 1.09
N ASP A 89 -26.69 -16.58 1.12
CA ASP A 89 -26.56 -17.69 2.07
C ASP A 89 -25.40 -18.65 1.71
N GLU A 90 -24.92 -18.59 0.47
CA GLU A 90 -23.81 -19.42 -0.05
C GLU A 90 -22.50 -18.64 -0.19
N LEU A 91 -22.42 -17.43 0.38
CA LEU A 91 -21.23 -16.60 0.28
C LEU A 91 -20.17 -16.98 1.30
N ILE A 92 -18.95 -17.27 0.82
CA ILE A 92 -17.75 -17.34 1.65
C ILE A 92 -17.35 -15.91 2.01
N LYS A 93 -17.23 -15.62 3.30
CA LYS A 93 -16.88 -14.30 3.82
C LYS A 93 -15.38 -14.24 4.15
N LEU A 94 -14.78 -13.04 4.05
CA LEU A 94 -13.35 -12.84 4.36
C LEU A 94 -12.96 -13.35 5.76
N LYS A 95 -13.87 -13.28 6.74
CA LYS A 95 -13.64 -13.81 8.11
C LYS A 95 -13.26 -15.30 8.13
N GLU A 96 -13.68 -16.08 7.14
CA GLU A 96 -13.38 -17.52 7.04
C GLU A 96 -11.95 -17.78 6.54
N LEU A 97 -11.32 -16.74 5.97
CA LEU A 97 -9.96 -16.78 5.45
C LEU A 97 -8.93 -16.18 6.44
N VAL A 98 -9.38 -15.72 7.61
CA VAL A 98 -8.50 -15.22 8.68
C VAL A 98 -7.57 -16.35 9.15
N ASN A 99 -6.27 -16.07 9.21
CA ASN A 99 -5.19 -17.02 9.53
C ASN A 99 -5.01 -18.17 8.52
N LYS A 100 -5.63 -18.11 7.34
CA LYS A 100 -5.30 -19.04 6.26
C LYS A 100 -3.96 -18.66 5.63
N GLU A 101 -3.20 -19.67 5.23
CA GLU A 101 -1.99 -19.49 4.45
C GLU A 101 -2.33 -18.81 3.11
N TYR A 102 -1.35 -18.12 2.53
CA TYR A 102 -1.53 -17.37 1.30
C TYR A 102 -1.97 -18.26 0.12
N ASP A 103 -1.60 -19.53 0.10
CA ASP A 103 -1.93 -20.50 -0.95
C ASP A 103 -3.05 -21.48 -0.55
N ASP A 104 -3.79 -21.20 0.53
CA ASP A 104 -4.95 -22.01 0.91
C ASP A 104 -6.00 -22.03 -0.23
N PRO A 105 -6.47 -23.20 -0.68
CA PRO A 105 -7.38 -23.31 -1.82
C PRO A 105 -8.72 -22.58 -1.62
N LEU A 106 -9.11 -22.27 -0.37
CA LEU A 106 -10.30 -21.47 -0.09
C LEU A 106 -10.21 -20.04 -0.66
N TRP A 107 -8.99 -19.52 -0.88
CA TRP A 107 -8.81 -18.22 -1.54
C TRP A 107 -9.39 -18.21 -2.95
N ASP A 108 -9.25 -19.30 -3.71
CA ASP A 108 -9.79 -19.34 -5.07
C ASP A 108 -11.32 -19.34 -5.08
N ASP A 109 -11.95 -20.14 -4.22
CA ASP A 109 -13.41 -20.13 -4.07
C ASP A 109 -13.92 -18.77 -3.58
N PHE A 110 -13.19 -18.10 -2.68
CA PHE A 110 -13.53 -16.77 -2.21
C PHE A 110 -13.44 -15.72 -3.31
N LEU A 111 -12.35 -15.73 -4.09
CA LEU A 111 -12.08 -14.78 -5.16
C LEU A 111 -13.03 -14.95 -6.35
N ASP A 112 -13.50 -16.17 -6.64
CA ASP A 112 -14.50 -16.44 -7.69
C ASP A 112 -15.81 -15.67 -7.50
N GLN A 113 -16.07 -15.27 -6.26
CA GLN A 113 -17.27 -14.52 -5.92
C GLN A 113 -17.19 -13.07 -6.35
N PHE A 114 -16.01 -12.45 -6.43
CA PHE A 114 -15.86 -11.03 -6.76
C PHE A 114 -16.36 -10.72 -8.17
N THR A 115 -17.09 -9.62 -8.33
CA THR A 115 -17.39 -9.06 -9.64
C THR A 115 -16.18 -8.27 -10.16
N PHE A 116 -16.13 -8.05 -11.47
CA PHE A 116 -15.09 -7.22 -12.08
C PHE A 116 -15.03 -5.81 -11.45
N ASP A 117 -16.19 -5.18 -11.24
CA ASP A 117 -16.29 -3.82 -10.70
C ASP A 117 -15.80 -3.73 -9.25
N GLU A 118 -16.06 -4.76 -8.43
CA GLU A 118 -15.54 -4.81 -7.06
C GLU A 118 -14.02 -4.96 -7.03
N MET A 119 -13.44 -5.81 -7.89
CA MET A 119 -11.98 -5.93 -8.01
C MET A 119 -11.34 -4.62 -8.50
N LEU A 120 -11.96 -3.99 -9.50
CA LEU A 120 -11.49 -2.72 -10.05
C LEU A 120 -11.57 -1.59 -9.01
N ARG A 121 -12.64 -1.55 -8.21
CA ARG A 121 -12.80 -0.59 -7.12
C ARG A 121 -11.74 -0.80 -6.04
N LEU A 122 -11.53 -2.05 -5.61
CA LEU A 122 -10.53 -2.38 -4.60
C LEU A 122 -9.11 -2.00 -5.03
N PHE A 123 -8.79 -2.11 -6.32
CA PHE A 123 -7.51 -1.67 -6.88
C PHE A 123 -7.36 -0.13 -6.92
N ASN A 124 -8.44 0.62 -7.16
CA ASN A 124 -8.37 2.06 -7.45
C ASN A 124 -8.69 3.00 -6.28
N GLU A 125 -9.18 2.48 -5.16
CA GLU A 125 -9.53 3.26 -3.97
C GLU A 125 -8.51 3.01 -2.84
N GLY A 126 -7.26 3.46 -3.06
CA GLY A 126 -6.12 3.27 -2.15
C GLY A 126 -5.71 4.51 -1.34
N CYS A 127 -6.41 5.64 -1.48
CA CYS A 127 -6.04 6.90 -0.82
C CYS A 127 -6.30 6.86 0.70
N TYR A 128 -5.29 6.40 1.46
CA TYR A 128 -5.31 6.25 2.93
C TYR A 128 -6.36 5.24 3.43
N SER A 129 -6.81 4.34 2.56
CA SER A 129 -7.82 3.34 2.86
C SER A 129 -7.83 2.26 1.79
N THR A 130 -8.57 1.18 2.03
CA THR A 130 -9.04 0.26 0.99
C THR A 130 -10.55 0.34 0.88
N ALA A 131 -11.09 0.07 -0.31
CA ALA A 131 -12.53 -0.11 -0.49
C ALA A 131 -13.07 -1.31 0.30
N ASP A 132 -14.35 -1.25 0.65
CA ASP A 132 -15.13 -2.33 1.20
C ASP A 132 -15.83 -3.16 0.11
N VAL A 133 -16.11 -4.42 0.42
CA VAL A 133 -17.03 -5.28 -0.33
C VAL A 133 -17.96 -5.95 0.68
N GLU A 134 -19.02 -5.23 1.05
CA GLU A 134 -19.91 -5.59 2.18
C GLU A 134 -20.46 -7.01 2.05
N ARG A 135 -20.93 -7.41 0.86
CA ARG A 135 -21.50 -8.76 0.66
C ARG A 135 -20.49 -9.86 0.92
N LEU A 136 -19.20 -9.63 0.74
CA LEU A 136 -18.13 -10.60 1.01
C LEU A 136 -17.50 -10.42 2.39
N GLY A 137 -17.99 -9.47 3.19
CA GLY A 137 -17.44 -9.16 4.51
C GLY A 137 -16.01 -8.63 4.44
N VAL A 138 -15.61 -8.00 3.33
CA VAL A 138 -14.34 -7.27 3.22
C VAL A 138 -14.57 -5.87 3.77
N PRO A 139 -14.02 -5.51 4.93
CA PRO A 139 -14.17 -4.18 5.47
C PRO A 139 -13.26 -3.20 4.72
N ALA A 140 -13.70 -1.97 4.59
CA ALA A 140 -12.80 -0.88 4.26
C ALA A 140 -11.84 -0.62 5.42
N THR A 141 -10.60 -0.28 5.10
CA THR A 141 -9.54 -0.04 6.10
C THR A 141 -9.20 1.45 6.22
N ASN A 142 -8.55 1.81 7.33
CA ASN A 142 -7.78 3.04 7.44
C ASN A 142 -6.29 2.73 7.33
N SER A 143 -5.60 3.47 6.48
CA SER A 143 -4.14 3.52 6.42
C SER A 143 -3.66 4.95 6.71
N ALA A 144 -2.50 5.09 7.32
CA ALA A 144 -1.97 6.40 7.68
C ALA A 144 -0.48 6.53 7.32
N ASP A 145 -0.06 7.73 6.94
CA ASP A 145 1.33 8.14 7.11
C ASP A 145 1.65 8.19 8.61
N GLY A 146 2.89 8.28 9.07
CA GLY A 146 4.15 8.06 8.40
C GLY A 146 5.21 7.61 9.44
N PRO A 147 6.50 7.66 9.08
CA PRO A 147 7.61 7.19 9.92
C PRO A 147 7.67 7.71 11.37
N THR A 148 7.05 8.86 11.66
CA THR A 148 7.07 9.49 13.00
C THR A 148 5.74 9.41 13.75
N GLY A 149 4.82 8.54 13.35
CA GLY A 149 3.51 8.34 13.97
C GLY A 149 2.36 8.38 12.97
N LEU A 150 1.12 8.15 13.43
CA LEU A 150 -0.04 8.03 12.55
C LEU A 150 -0.63 9.42 12.22
N VAL A 151 -0.76 9.73 10.93
CA VAL A 151 -1.28 10.98 10.37
C VAL A 151 -1.88 10.74 8.99
N SER A 152 -2.96 11.45 8.70
CA SER A 152 -3.55 11.51 7.37
C SER A 152 -4.15 12.89 7.20
N PHE A 153 -3.57 13.67 6.31
CA PHE A 153 -3.95 15.06 6.06
C PHE A 153 -4.92 15.20 4.87
N LEU A 154 -5.04 14.16 4.04
CA LEU A 154 -5.92 14.13 2.86
C LEU A 154 -7.33 13.64 3.14
N GLY A 155 -7.64 13.32 4.40
CA GLY A 155 -8.94 12.80 4.73
C GLY A 155 -10.08 13.82 4.57
N ASN A 156 -11.20 13.38 4.00
CA ASN A 156 -12.33 14.20 3.56
C ASN A 156 -12.01 15.26 2.47
N VAL A 157 -10.83 15.22 1.85
CA VAL A 157 -10.43 16.19 0.80
C VAL A 157 -10.72 15.65 -0.60
N LEU A 158 -10.62 14.33 -0.79
CA LEU A 158 -10.85 13.66 -2.08
C LEU A 158 -12.09 12.74 -2.02
N PRO A 159 -12.84 12.57 -3.12
CA PRO A 159 -13.89 11.55 -3.19
C PRO A 159 -13.36 10.17 -2.79
N GLY A 160 -14.07 9.46 -1.91
CA GLY A 160 -13.61 8.16 -1.40
C GLY A 160 -12.49 8.20 -0.36
N SER A 161 -11.96 9.38 0.02
CA SER A 161 -11.03 9.49 1.15
C SER A 161 -11.75 9.35 2.49
N ARG A 162 -11.14 8.62 3.43
CA ARG A 162 -11.61 8.44 4.81
C ARG A 162 -11.39 9.71 5.66
N PRO A 163 -11.97 9.84 6.86
CA PRO A 163 -11.74 10.99 7.72
C PRO A 163 -10.26 11.17 8.08
N ALA A 164 -9.81 12.42 8.10
CA ALA A 164 -8.43 12.76 8.43
C ALA A 164 -8.04 12.28 9.83
N VAL A 165 -6.74 11.96 10.01
CA VAL A 165 -6.18 11.39 11.24
C VAL A 165 -5.37 12.47 11.95
N TYR A 166 -5.79 12.81 13.17
CA TYR A 166 -5.16 13.84 14.01
C TYR A 166 -5.17 13.46 15.49
N GLY A 167 -4.21 14.00 16.23
CA GLY A 167 -4.12 13.83 17.69
C GLY A 167 -3.41 12.56 18.13
N CYS A 168 -2.71 11.90 17.21
CA CYS A 168 -1.82 10.78 17.52
C CYS A 168 -0.49 11.27 18.13
N ALA A 169 0.22 10.36 18.79
CA ALA A 169 1.55 10.59 19.31
C ALA A 169 2.56 10.82 18.18
N TYR A 170 3.51 11.71 18.44
CA TYR A 170 4.68 11.92 17.59
C TYR A 170 5.86 11.17 18.21
N TYR A 171 6.44 10.29 17.42
CA TYR A 171 7.62 9.53 17.80
C TYR A 171 8.87 10.14 17.16
N GLN A 172 10.03 9.72 17.68
CA GLN A 172 11.31 10.10 17.08
C GLN A 172 11.41 9.62 15.64
N SER A 173 12.20 10.35 14.87
CA SER A 173 12.50 10.01 13.48
C SER A 173 13.35 8.74 13.39
N GLU A 174 13.25 8.05 12.26
CA GLU A 174 13.92 6.76 12.04
C GLU A 174 15.45 6.89 12.13
N CYS A 175 16.03 8.01 11.69
CA CYS A 175 17.46 8.26 11.84
C CYS A 175 17.91 8.33 13.31
N LEU A 176 17.10 8.91 14.20
CA LEU A 176 17.42 8.96 15.63
C LEU A 176 17.27 7.58 16.27
N LEU A 177 16.26 6.82 15.85
CA LEU A 177 16.10 5.43 16.29
C LEU A 177 17.31 4.58 15.87
N ALA A 178 17.79 4.72 14.63
CA ALA A 178 18.95 4.00 14.12
C ALA A 178 20.22 4.25 14.95
N GLN A 179 20.43 5.50 15.39
CA GLN A 179 21.57 5.91 16.23
C GLN A 179 21.60 5.24 17.61
N THR A 180 20.51 4.58 18.03
CA THR A 180 20.50 3.80 19.27
C THR A 180 21.21 2.46 19.13
N PHE A 181 21.33 1.92 17.89
CA PHE A 181 21.78 0.56 17.61
C PHE A 181 21.05 -0.51 18.44
N ASN A 182 19.81 -0.22 18.87
CA ASN A 182 19.05 -1.03 19.80
C ASN A 182 17.72 -1.50 19.19
N LEU A 183 17.66 -2.78 18.82
CA LEU A 183 16.46 -3.38 18.24
C LEU A 183 15.32 -3.47 19.26
N ASP A 184 15.60 -3.57 20.56
CA ASP A 184 14.55 -3.61 21.59
C ASP A 184 13.82 -2.27 21.69
N LEU A 185 14.54 -1.15 21.52
CA LEU A 185 13.91 0.18 21.45
C LEU A 185 13.08 0.35 20.17
N ALA A 186 13.53 -0.21 19.06
CA ALA A 186 12.77 -0.22 17.81
C ALA A 186 11.46 -1.02 17.95
N THR A 187 11.53 -2.21 18.57
CA THR A 187 10.34 -3.01 18.89
C THR A 187 9.41 -2.30 19.87
N LEU A 188 9.95 -1.61 20.89
CA LEU A 188 9.14 -0.85 21.84
C LEU A 188 8.37 0.30 21.17
N GLN A 189 9.02 1.07 20.28
CA GLN A 189 8.34 2.11 19.49
C GLN A 189 7.24 1.49 18.63
N ALA A 190 7.53 0.38 17.95
CA ALA A 190 6.57 -0.31 17.10
C ALA A 190 5.35 -0.82 17.89
N HIS A 191 5.55 -1.34 19.11
CA HIS A 191 4.43 -1.69 19.99
C HIS A 191 3.60 -0.49 20.42
N ALA A 192 4.22 0.67 20.67
CA ALA A 192 3.50 1.89 21.00
C ALA A 192 2.61 2.36 19.82
N ILE A 193 3.18 2.42 18.62
CA ILE A 193 2.46 2.75 17.37
C ILE A 193 1.33 1.75 17.12
N GLY A 194 1.60 0.45 17.29
CA GLY A 194 0.59 -0.59 17.08
C GLY A 194 -0.54 -0.55 18.13
N ASN A 195 -0.25 -0.20 19.38
CA ASN A 195 -1.30 0.00 20.40
C ASN A 195 -2.16 1.23 20.08
N GLU A 196 -1.57 2.29 19.57
CA GLU A 196 -2.29 3.48 19.11
C GLU A 196 -3.15 3.18 17.87
N ALA A 197 -2.64 2.37 16.94
CA ALA A 197 -3.41 1.83 15.83
C ALA A 197 -4.65 1.04 16.27
N LEU A 198 -4.51 0.36 17.42
CA LEU A 198 -5.54 -0.22 18.29
C LEU A 198 -6.76 0.66 18.50
N VAL A 199 -6.48 1.86 19.02
CA VAL A 199 -7.45 2.87 19.43
C VAL A 199 -8.20 3.41 18.22
N GLY A 200 -7.48 3.59 17.11
CA GLY A 200 -8.07 3.95 15.83
C GLY A 200 -8.52 5.41 15.73
N ASN A 201 -9.31 5.69 14.70
CA ASN A 201 -9.75 7.04 14.35
C ASN A 201 -10.97 7.49 15.16
N GLU A 202 -10.86 7.56 16.49
CA GLU A 202 -11.96 7.88 17.40
C GLU A 202 -12.68 9.21 17.09
N ARG A 203 -11.97 10.18 16.51
CA ARG A 203 -12.52 11.48 16.10
C ARG A 203 -13.11 11.47 14.68
N GLY A 204 -12.86 10.41 13.91
CA GLY A 204 -13.33 10.20 12.55
C GLY A 204 -14.40 9.11 12.48
N ASP A 205 -14.08 8.02 11.79
CA ASP A 205 -14.99 6.89 11.56
C ASP A 205 -14.97 5.82 12.67
N GLY A 206 -14.10 5.95 13.66
CA GLY A 206 -13.96 5.02 14.77
C GLY A 206 -13.33 3.67 14.40
N LEU A 207 -12.80 3.51 13.18
CA LEU A 207 -12.12 2.29 12.76
C LEU A 207 -10.64 2.29 13.20
N PRO A 208 -10.05 1.10 13.48
CA PRO A 208 -8.63 0.98 13.74
C PRO A 208 -7.80 1.38 12.52
N TYR A 209 -6.54 1.72 12.75
CA TYR A 209 -5.56 1.90 11.67
C TYR A 209 -5.00 0.53 11.30
N ALA A 210 -5.46 -0.04 10.19
CA ALA A 210 -5.03 -1.35 9.74
C ALA A 210 -3.71 -1.28 8.96
N GLY A 211 -3.48 -0.17 8.25
CA GLY A 211 -2.28 0.06 7.46
C GLY A 211 -1.41 1.22 7.96
N TRP A 212 -0.12 1.11 7.76
CA TRP A 212 0.84 2.17 8.07
C TRP A 212 1.83 2.35 6.91
N TYR A 213 1.95 3.57 6.39
CA TYR A 213 2.86 3.93 5.29
C TYR A 213 4.28 4.19 5.81
N SER A 214 4.90 3.14 6.34
CA SER A 214 6.20 3.14 7.01
C SER A 214 6.62 1.68 7.31
N PRO A 215 7.90 1.37 7.57
CA PRO A 215 9.06 2.27 7.66
C PRO A 215 9.65 2.75 6.34
N GLY A 216 10.40 3.85 6.42
CA GLY A 216 11.19 4.41 5.33
C GLY A 216 12.60 3.81 5.30
N VAL A 217 12.92 2.99 4.30
CA VAL A 217 14.18 2.22 4.29
C VAL A 217 15.12 2.55 3.14
N ASN A 218 14.82 3.63 2.41
CA ASN A 218 15.76 4.26 1.50
C ASN A 218 17.04 4.66 2.24
N LEU A 219 18.16 4.78 1.52
CA LEU A 219 19.46 4.97 2.16
C LEU A 219 19.89 6.42 2.13
N HIS A 220 20.68 6.81 3.13
CA HIS A 220 21.33 8.13 3.16
C HIS A 220 22.48 8.22 2.13
N ARG A 221 22.19 8.03 0.84
CA ARG A 221 23.16 8.10 -0.26
C ARG A 221 23.91 9.43 -0.29
N SER A 222 23.21 10.51 0.06
CA SER A 222 23.74 11.86 0.13
C SER A 222 23.20 12.57 1.37
N PRO A 223 24.03 13.36 2.09
CA PRO A 223 23.57 14.14 3.23
C PRO A 223 22.55 15.23 2.85
N PHE A 224 22.42 15.55 1.56
CA PHE A 224 21.52 16.58 1.05
C PHE A 224 20.13 16.07 0.70
N SER A 225 19.83 14.78 0.88
CA SER A 225 18.48 14.28 0.66
C SER A 225 17.53 14.81 1.74
N GLY A 226 16.46 15.49 1.30
CA GLY A 226 15.51 16.16 2.20
C GLY A 226 14.71 15.21 3.09
N ARG A 227 14.67 13.91 2.77
CA ARG A 227 13.94 12.87 3.53
C ARG A 227 14.84 11.94 4.34
N ASN A 228 16.14 12.21 4.45
CA ASN A 228 17.03 11.41 5.31
C ASN A 228 16.52 11.29 6.76
N THR A 229 15.80 12.30 7.27
CA THR A 229 15.25 12.26 8.63
C THR A 229 14.26 11.11 8.85
N GLU A 230 13.51 10.72 7.82
CA GLU A 230 12.54 9.63 7.87
C GLU A 230 13.08 8.29 7.39
N TYR A 231 14.40 8.16 7.23
CA TYR A 231 15.09 6.92 6.90
C TYR A 231 16.15 6.58 7.97
N TYR A 232 16.52 5.31 8.09
CA TYR A 232 17.41 4.85 9.16
C TYR A 232 18.90 5.22 8.99
N SER A 233 19.55 4.82 7.89
CA SER A 233 21.00 4.87 7.77
C SER A 233 21.50 4.90 6.32
N GLU A 234 22.77 5.24 6.12
CA GLU A 234 23.53 4.94 4.89
C GLU A 234 23.86 3.44 4.76
N ASP A 235 23.89 2.70 5.88
CA ASP A 235 24.22 1.28 5.89
C ASP A 235 22.97 0.40 5.69
N PRO A 236 22.97 -0.49 4.68
CA PRO A 236 21.81 -1.32 4.36
C PRO A 236 21.48 -2.35 5.44
N PHE A 237 22.46 -2.82 6.21
CA PHE A 237 22.24 -3.78 7.28
C PHE A 237 21.55 -3.11 8.46
N ILE A 238 22.01 -1.93 8.90
CA ILE A 238 21.36 -1.16 9.97
C ILE A 238 19.92 -0.83 9.57
N SER A 239 19.71 -0.27 8.38
CA SER A 239 18.38 0.06 7.88
C SER A 239 17.46 -1.16 7.82
N GLY A 240 17.96 -2.29 7.31
CA GLY A 240 17.19 -3.53 7.21
C GLY A 240 16.83 -4.15 8.56
N LYS A 241 17.77 -4.20 9.52
CA LYS A 241 17.52 -4.80 10.85
C LYS A 241 16.57 -3.94 11.68
N MET A 242 16.71 -2.61 11.63
CA MET A 242 15.77 -1.69 12.29
C MET A 242 14.36 -1.84 11.70
N ALA A 243 14.24 -1.81 10.36
CA ALA A 243 12.97 -1.98 9.68
C ALA A 243 12.31 -3.31 10.02
N ALA A 244 13.04 -4.42 9.97
CA ALA A 244 12.50 -5.75 10.29
C ALA A 244 11.98 -5.84 11.75
N ALA A 245 12.67 -5.21 12.71
CA ALA A 245 12.22 -5.15 14.10
C ALA A 245 10.93 -4.33 14.26
N VAL A 246 10.86 -3.17 13.60
CA VAL A 246 9.69 -2.29 13.62
C VAL A 246 8.48 -2.96 12.96
N ILE A 247 8.67 -3.54 11.77
CA ILE A 247 7.62 -4.25 11.01
C ILE A 247 7.03 -5.39 11.85
N LYS A 248 7.87 -6.22 12.49
CA LYS A 248 7.38 -7.28 13.38
C LYS A 248 6.52 -6.71 14.52
N GLY A 249 7.02 -5.68 15.20
CA GLY A 249 6.33 -5.10 16.34
C GLY A 249 4.95 -4.52 16.01
N VAL A 250 4.79 -3.80 14.89
CA VAL A 250 3.48 -3.28 14.49
C VAL A 250 2.53 -4.39 14.02
N GLN A 251 3.06 -5.41 13.34
CA GLN A 251 2.26 -6.55 12.85
C GLN A 251 1.76 -7.45 13.98
N GLU A 252 2.45 -7.53 15.12
CA GLU A 252 1.93 -8.20 16.33
C GLU A 252 0.63 -7.55 16.81
N LYS A 253 0.46 -6.25 16.57
CA LYS A 253 -0.78 -5.50 16.85
C LYS A 253 -1.76 -5.49 15.67
N GLY A 254 -1.49 -6.29 14.63
CA GLY A 254 -2.35 -6.42 13.46
C GLY A 254 -2.27 -5.24 12.48
N VAL A 255 -1.24 -4.40 12.55
CA VAL A 255 -1.04 -3.34 11.56
C VAL A 255 -0.12 -3.84 10.45
N TYR A 256 -0.56 -3.81 9.19
CA TYR A 256 0.34 -4.10 8.07
C TYR A 256 1.21 -2.87 7.77
N ALA A 257 2.52 -3.08 7.79
CA ALA A 257 3.50 -2.07 7.43
C ALA A 257 3.65 -2.02 5.90
N ASN A 258 3.65 -0.82 5.31
CA ASN A 258 3.98 -0.59 3.92
C ASN A 258 5.39 -0.01 3.86
N VAL A 259 6.39 -0.90 3.87
CA VAL A 259 7.80 -0.51 3.77
C VAL A 259 8.03 0.29 2.49
N LYS A 260 8.75 1.41 2.58
CA LYS A 260 8.82 2.40 1.50
C LYS A 260 10.19 3.07 1.37
N HIS A 261 10.53 3.68 0.24
CA HIS A 261 9.84 3.65 -1.05
C HIS A 261 10.65 2.74 -1.98
N PHE A 262 10.01 1.69 -2.49
CA PHE A 262 10.65 0.62 -3.25
C PHE A 262 10.79 1.01 -4.74
N ALA A 263 11.99 1.32 -5.25
CA ALA A 263 13.27 1.43 -4.57
C ALA A 263 14.07 2.64 -5.09
N VAL A 264 15.20 2.94 -4.42
CA VAL A 264 16.19 3.94 -4.86
C VAL A 264 15.66 5.39 -4.90
N ASN A 265 14.71 5.72 -4.02
CA ASN A 265 14.15 7.07 -3.87
C ASN A 265 14.95 7.93 -2.88
N ASP A 266 16.24 8.10 -3.16
CA ASP A 266 17.16 8.77 -2.24
C ASP A 266 17.38 10.27 -2.58
N GLN A 267 16.68 10.80 -3.59
CA GLN A 267 16.74 12.19 -4.02
C GLN A 267 15.33 12.79 -4.20
N GLU A 268 15.06 13.91 -3.51
CA GLU A 268 13.76 14.59 -3.57
C GLU A 268 13.55 15.40 -4.85
N THR A 269 14.61 16.08 -5.32
CA THR A 269 14.53 16.95 -6.49
C THR A 269 14.14 16.15 -7.73
N HIS A 270 12.99 16.50 -8.32
CA HIS A 270 12.37 15.88 -9.49
C HIS A 270 11.90 14.42 -9.33
N ARG A 271 11.74 13.90 -8.11
CA ARG A 271 11.22 12.53 -7.93
C ARG A 271 9.81 12.36 -8.49
N SER A 272 8.85 13.22 -8.12
CA SER A 272 7.42 13.01 -8.44
C SER A 272 6.95 13.72 -9.71
N ALA A 273 7.55 14.85 -10.08
CA ALA A 273 7.10 15.65 -11.23
C ALA A 273 7.39 14.96 -12.57
N TYR A 274 8.54 14.29 -12.69
CA TYR A 274 8.98 13.67 -13.94
C TYR A 274 9.55 12.27 -13.76
N GLY A 275 9.65 11.74 -12.53
CA GLY A 275 10.20 10.40 -12.26
C GLY A 275 11.67 10.32 -12.63
N ILE A 276 12.53 11.00 -11.86
CA ILE A 276 13.97 11.01 -12.12
C ILE A 276 14.53 9.63 -12.47
N ALA A 277 15.30 9.56 -13.57
CA ALA A 277 15.96 8.34 -14.00
C ALA A 277 17.20 8.08 -13.16
N THR A 278 17.17 6.99 -12.39
CA THR A 278 18.29 6.59 -11.53
C THR A 278 19.03 5.43 -12.16
N TRP A 279 20.33 5.62 -12.38
CA TRP A 279 21.22 4.64 -13.01
C TRP A 279 22.19 4.09 -11.96
N LEU A 280 22.31 2.78 -11.92
CA LEU A 280 23.19 2.03 -11.04
C LEU A 280 23.39 0.63 -11.62
N ASP A 281 24.52 0.00 -11.29
CA ASP A 281 24.71 -1.41 -11.60
C ASP A 281 23.87 -2.31 -10.69
N GLU A 282 23.60 -3.52 -11.17
CA GLU A 282 22.76 -4.47 -10.45
C GLU A 282 23.38 -4.93 -9.13
N GLN A 283 24.71 -4.96 -9.03
CA GLN A 283 25.37 -5.32 -7.78
C GLN A 283 25.04 -4.31 -6.68
N ALA A 284 25.21 -3.02 -6.95
CA ALA A 284 24.85 -1.95 -6.04
C ALA A 284 23.35 -1.97 -5.72
N LEU A 285 22.49 -2.19 -6.72
CA LEU A 285 21.06 -2.33 -6.50
C LEU A 285 20.76 -3.45 -5.49
N ARG A 286 21.30 -4.66 -5.70
CA ARG A 286 21.04 -5.87 -4.90
C ARG A 286 21.68 -5.82 -3.51
N GLU A 287 22.94 -5.41 -3.42
CA GLU A 287 23.73 -5.45 -2.18
C GLU A 287 23.45 -4.26 -1.26
N ILE A 288 23.05 -3.11 -1.82
CA ILE A 288 22.89 -1.86 -1.09
C ILE A 288 21.41 -1.47 -1.04
N TYR A 289 20.82 -1.03 -2.15
CA TYR A 289 19.52 -0.35 -2.10
C TYR A 289 18.32 -1.27 -1.87
N LEU A 290 18.39 -2.52 -2.33
CA LEU A 290 17.35 -3.52 -2.16
C LEU A 290 17.47 -4.27 -0.84
N LYS A 291 18.65 -4.28 -0.23
CA LYS A 291 18.94 -5.08 0.96
C LYS A 291 18.02 -4.76 2.16
N PRO A 292 17.70 -3.50 2.50
CA PRO A 292 16.75 -3.20 3.56
C PRO A 292 15.34 -3.76 3.29
N PHE A 293 14.88 -3.73 2.04
CA PHE A 293 13.60 -4.30 1.63
C PHE A 293 13.62 -5.83 1.70
N GLU A 294 14.73 -6.48 1.31
CA GLU A 294 14.90 -7.92 1.47
C GLU A 294 14.78 -8.33 2.96
N PHE A 295 15.40 -7.57 3.88
CA PHE A 295 15.22 -7.79 5.33
C PHE A 295 13.75 -7.58 5.76
N ALA A 296 13.09 -6.52 5.29
CA ALA A 296 11.68 -6.26 5.57
C ALA A 296 10.77 -7.42 5.14
N VAL A 297 11.05 -8.03 3.98
CA VAL A 297 10.30 -9.19 3.46
C VAL A 297 10.67 -10.47 4.19
N LYS A 298 11.94 -10.86 4.18
CA LYS A 298 12.38 -12.19 4.65
C LYS A 298 12.38 -12.30 6.17
N GLU A 299 12.87 -11.28 6.86
CA GLU A 299 12.90 -11.25 8.33
C GLU A 299 11.66 -10.60 8.89
N GLY A 300 11.30 -9.39 8.43
CA GLY A 300 10.17 -8.62 8.93
C GLY A 300 8.80 -9.24 8.61
N LYS A 301 8.72 -10.07 7.56
CA LYS A 301 7.47 -10.63 7.04
C LYS A 301 6.44 -9.53 6.76
N THR A 302 6.89 -8.42 6.16
CA THR A 302 6.01 -7.30 5.82
C THR A 302 4.88 -7.76 4.91
N ARG A 303 3.64 -7.31 5.20
CA ARG A 303 2.45 -7.59 4.39
C ARG A 303 2.04 -6.44 3.47
N GLY A 304 2.78 -5.34 3.52
CA GLY A 304 2.61 -4.18 2.67
C GLY A 304 3.95 -3.67 2.14
N LEU A 305 3.91 -3.00 1.00
CA LEU A 305 5.04 -2.30 0.40
C LEU A 305 4.54 -1.12 -0.43
N MET A 306 5.27 0.00 -0.39
CA MET A 306 4.97 1.18 -1.21
C MET A 306 6.07 1.41 -2.25
N THR A 307 5.70 1.55 -3.52
CA THR A 307 6.64 1.79 -4.62
C THR A 307 7.17 3.22 -4.60
N ALA A 308 8.28 3.46 -5.29
CA ALA A 308 8.88 4.78 -5.43
C ALA A 308 8.37 5.54 -6.66
N PHE A 309 8.54 6.87 -6.64
CA PHE A 309 8.29 7.72 -7.80
C PHE A 309 9.36 7.59 -8.90
N ASN A 310 10.63 7.46 -8.52
CA ASN A 310 11.72 7.46 -9.48
C ASN A 310 11.66 6.26 -10.44
N ARG A 311 12.46 6.36 -11.50
CA ARG A 311 12.76 5.26 -12.40
C ARG A 311 14.06 4.57 -11.99
N ILE A 312 14.17 3.29 -12.34
CA ILE A 312 15.43 2.56 -12.39
C ILE A 312 15.74 2.36 -13.88
N GLY A 313 16.79 3.02 -14.36
CA GLY A 313 16.97 3.24 -15.79
C GLY A 313 15.81 4.07 -16.36
N THR A 314 15.15 3.55 -17.40
CA THR A 314 14.02 4.22 -18.06
C THR A 314 12.65 3.80 -17.54
N GLU A 315 12.57 2.77 -16.70
CA GLU A 315 11.32 2.16 -16.24
C GLU A 315 10.93 2.70 -14.85
N TRP A 316 9.69 3.09 -14.66
CA TRP A 316 9.18 3.51 -13.35
C TRP A 316 9.27 2.35 -12.35
N ALA A 317 9.77 2.61 -11.13
CA ALA A 317 9.93 1.57 -10.10
C ALA A 317 8.62 0.81 -9.82
N GLY A 318 7.49 1.53 -9.73
CA GLY A 318 6.17 0.92 -9.55
C GLY A 318 5.56 0.29 -10.81
N GLY A 319 6.21 0.43 -11.98
CA GLY A 319 5.84 -0.20 -13.24
C GLY A 319 6.77 -1.34 -13.65
N SER A 320 7.79 -1.68 -12.84
CA SER A 320 8.82 -2.64 -13.22
C SER A 320 8.49 -4.06 -12.77
N TYR A 321 8.18 -4.95 -13.72
CA TYR A 321 7.90 -6.36 -13.46
C TYR A 321 9.15 -7.10 -12.94
N ARG A 322 10.34 -6.70 -13.42
CA ARG A 322 11.64 -7.15 -12.92
C ARG A 322 11.74 -6.92 -11.41
N LEU A 323 11.42 -5.71 -10.96
CA LEU A 323 11.51 -5.33 -9.56
C LEU A 323 10.37 -5.91 -8.71
N MET A 324 9.12 -5.65 -9.09
CA MET A 324 7.94 -5.92 -8.25
C MET A 324 7.46 -7.37 -8.27
N THR A 325 7.70 -8.11 -9.36
CA THR A 325 7.34 -9.53 -9.43
C THR A 325 8.57 -10.41 -9.33
N THR A 326 9.60 -10.20 -10.16
CA THR A 326 10.73 -11.14 -10.21
C THR A 326 11.56 -11.08 -8.93
N VAL A 327 12.08 -9.91 -8.54
CA VAL A 327 12.84 -9.78 -7.29
C VAL A 327 11.93 -9.93 -6.06
N LEU A 328 10.90 -9.11 -5.96
CA LEU A 328 10.13 -9.02 -4.71
C LEU A 328 9.30 -10.28 -4.42
N ARG A 329 8.53 -10.77 -5.40
CA ARG A 329 7.59 -11.89 -5.18
C ARG A 329 8.24 -13.25 -5.44
N LYS A 330 8.94 -13.42 -6.58
CA LYS A 330 9.51 -14.71 -6.97
C LYS A 330 10.77 -15.02 -6.18
N GLU A 331 11.75 -14.12 -6.15
CA GLU A 331 12.98 -14.35 -5.40
C GLU A 331 12.74 -14.27 -3.89
N TRP A 332 12.17 -13.20 -3.34
CA TRP A 332 12.09 -13.04 -1.88
C TRP A 332 10.85 -13.65 -1.22
N GLY A 333 9.84 -14.03 -2.01
CA GLY A 333 8.62 -14.65 -1.49
C GLY A 333 7.66 -13.66 -0.80
N PHE A 334 7.64 -12.40 -1.22
CA PHE A 334 6.69 -11.42 -0.68
C PHE A 334 5.23 -11.82 -0.93
N GLN A 335 4.45 -11.84 0.15
CA GLN A 335 3.03 -12.14 0.17
C GLN A 335 2.29 -11.00 0.88
N GLY A 336 1.67 -10.13 0.09
CA GLY A 336 1.05 -8.91 0.60
C GLY A 336 0.66 -7.96 -0.52
N SER A 337 0.17 -6.79 -0.11
CA SER A 337 -0.28 -5.72 -1.01
C SER A 337 0.85 -4.74 -1.33
N ILE A 338 0.95 -4.37 -2.61
CA ILE A 338 1.83 -3.33 -3.13
C ILE A 338 0.98 -2.13 -3.52
N ILE A 339 1.20 -1.02 -2.83
CA ILE A 339 0.60 0.27 -3.14
C ILE A 339 1.62 1.16 -3.87
N CYS A 340 1.20 2.00 -4.82
CA CYS A 340 2.10 3.04 -5.33
C CYS A 340 2.27 4.21 -4.37
N ASP A 341 3.35 5.00 -4.51
CA ASP A 341 3.35 6.36 -3.95
C ASP A 341 2.24 7.19 -4.62
N PHE A 342 1.92 8.37 -4.08
CA PHE A 342 0.77 9.20 -4.50
C PHE A 342 0.75 9.44 -6.01
N HIS A 343 -0.17 8.76 -6.72
CA HIS A 343 -0.15 8.65 -8.18
C HIS A 343 -0.10 10.02 -8.88
N THR A 344 0.85 10.19 -9.80
CA THR A 344 0.98 11.40 -10.63
C THR A 344 0.76 11.10 -12.11
N ASP A 345 -0.01 11.95 -12.80
CA ASP A 345 -0.44 11.70 -14.19
C ASP A 345 0.66 11.90 -15.26
N TYR A 346 1.91 12.04 -14.85
CA TYR A 346 2.99 12.38 -15.77
C TYR A 346 3.57 11.13 -16.45
N TYR A 347 3.76 10.06 -15.68
CA TYR A 347 4.43 8.84 -16.14
C TYR A 347 4.06 7.58 -15.33
N MET A 348 3.29 7.69 -14.25
CA MET A 348 2.87 6.53 -13.48
C MET A 348 1.65 5.95 -14.18
N ASP A 349 1.76 4.75 -14.77
CA ASP A 349 0.65 4.12 -15.47
C ASP A 349 0.05 2.98 -14.62
N SER A 350 -1.25 3.07 -14.34
CA SER A 350 -1.94 2.13 -13.46
C SER A 350 -2.01 0.72 -14.05
N LYS A 351 -2.09 0.59 -15.38
CA LYS A 351 -2.11 -0.73 -16.04
C LYS A 351 -0.72 -1.35 -16.01
N GLN A 352 0.32 -0.58 -16.29
CA GLN A 352 1.71 -1.00 -16.16
C GLN A 352 2.00 -1.48 -14.72
N MET A 353 1.55 -0.73 -13.71
CA MET A 353 1.67 -1.12 -12.31
C MET A 353 1.00 -2.47 -12.01
N LEU A 354 -0.27 -2.65 -12.44
CA LEU A 354 -1.00 -3.90 -12.26
C LEU A 354 -0.24 -5.08 -12.91
N TYR A 355 0.24 -4.89 -14.14
CA TYR A 355 1.01 -5.90 -14.87
C TYR A 355 2.34 -6.23 -14.20
N ALA A 356 2.98 -5.24 -13.59
CA ALA A 356 4.25 -5.44 -12.94
C ALA A 356 4.16 -6.12 -11.57
N GLY A 357 2.98 -6.16 -10.93
CA GLY A 357 2.79 -6.80 -9.62
C GLY A 357 2.10 -5.95 -8.56
N GLY A 358 1.74 -4.70 -8.90
CA GLY A 358 1.09 -3.76 -7.98
C GLY A 358 -0.39 -4.07 -7.78
N ASP A 359 -0.91 -3.70 -6.60
CA ASP A 359 -2.21 -4.16 -6.12
C ASP A 359 -3.16 -3.04 -5.73
N LEU A 360 -2.65 -1.84 -5.44
CA LEU A 360 -3.44 -0.73 -4.93
C LEU A 360 -2.90 0.62 -5.44
N ASN A 361 -3.78 1.45 -5.98
CA ASN A 361 -3.45 2.78 -6.46
C ASN A 361 -3.71 3.83 -5.37
N LEU A 362 -2.68 4.59 -4.95
CA LEU A 362 -2.81 5.61 -3.91
C LEU A 362 -3.43 6.90 -4.47
N VAL A 363 -4.65 6.76 -4.95
CA VAL A 363 -5.63 7.79 -5.31
C VAL A 363 -7.02 7.21 -5.06
N SER A 364 -8.05 8.02 -5.18
CA SER A 364 -9.43 7.56 -5.19
C SER A 364 -10.10 8.09 -6.44
N VAL A 365 -10.07 7.30 -7.52
CA VAL A 365 -10.76 7.62 -8.77
C VAL A 365 -12.17 7.03 -8.72
N THR A 366 -13.06 7.66 -7.96
CA THR A 366 -14.48 7.33 -8.05
C THR A 366 -15.02 7.93 -9.35
N ASN A 367 -15.39 7.06 -10.30
CA ASN A 367 -15.90 7.37 -11.64
C ASN A 367 -14.86 7.84 -12.67
N HIS A 368 -15.04 7.29 -13.87
CA HIS A 368 -14.26 7.39 -15.11
C HIS A 368 -13.75 8.76 -15.59
N LYS A 369 -13.87 9.87 -14.85
CA LYS A 369 -13.42 11.18 -15.31
C LYS A 369 -12.98 12.05 -14.14
N LEU A 370 -11.69 12.40 -14.10
CA LEU A 370 -11.18 13.79 -14.02
C LEU A 370 -9.70 13.81 -13.59
N HIS A 371 -8.82 14.14 -14.54
CA HIS A 371 -7.76 15.11 -14.28
C HIS A 371 -7.33 15.86 -15.57
N SER A 372 -6.70 17.01 -15.39
CA SER A 372 -6.60 18.15 -16.33
C SER A 372 -5.77 17.93 -17.61
N SER A 373 -5.11 16.78 -17.76
CA SER A 373 -4.21 16.49 -18.90
C SER A 373 -4.92 15.89 -20.12
N GLY A 374 -6.20 15.52 -20.00
CA GLY A 374 -6.95 14.84 -21.06
C GLY A 374 -6.46 13.42 -21.38
N ARG A 375 -5.57 12.84 -20.55
CA ARG A 375 -5.03 11.48 -20.71
C ARG A 375 -5.76 10.50 -19.77
N TYR A 376 -6.86 9.96 -20.31
CA TYR A 376 -7.55 8.69 -20.04
C TYR A 376 -8.19 8.36 -18.67
N GLU A 377 -9.24 7.54 -18.81
CA GLU A 377 -10.26 7.07 -17.87
C GLU A 377 -9.81 5.76 -17.21
N THR A 378 -9.63 5.71 -15.88
CA THR A 378 -9.48 4.46 -15.08
C THR A 378 -8.34 3.53 -15.56
N PRO A 379 -7.97 2.42 -14.89
CA PRO A 379 -7.06 1.47 -15.51
C PRO A 379 -7.73 0.97 -16.81
N TYR A 380 -6.98 0.98 -17.91
CA TYR A 380 -7.44 0.50 -19.23
C TYR A 380 -7.47 -1.04 -19.26
N VAL A 381 -8.18 -1.64 -18.30
CA VAL A 381 -8.31 -3.09 -18.12
C VAL A 381 -9.72 -3.53 -18.50
N SER A 382 -9.84 -4.67 -19.16
CA SER A 382 -11.12 -5.15 -19.70
C SER A 382 -11.57 -6.43 -19.02
N ALA A 383 -12.86 -6.50 -18.66
CA ALA A 383 -13.50 -7.74 -18.19
C ALA A 383 -13.47 -8.87 -19.22
N THR A 384 -13.20 -8.57 -20.50
CA THR A 384 -13.09 -9.56 -21.59
C THR A 384 -11.65 -9.97 -21.90
N ASN A 385 -10.65 -9.41 -21.22
CA ASN A 385 -9.26 -9.77 -21.40
C ASN A 385 -8.79 -10.68 -20.25
N ALA A 386 -8.38 -11.90 -20.57
CA ALA A 386 -8.00 -12.90 -19.58
C ALA A 386 -6.84 -12.43 -18.67
N LYS A 387 -5.83 -11.76 -19.22
CA LYS A 387 -4.68 -11.24 -18.46
C LYS A 387 -5.10 -10.10 -17.53
N ASP A 388 -5.91 -9.17 -18.01
CA ASP A 388 -6.43 -8.06 -17.19
C ASP A 388 -7.19 -8.60 -15.96
N VAL A 389 -8.12 -9.54 -16.17
CA VAL A 389 -8.92 -10.12 -15.08
C VAL A 389 -8.06 -10.95 -14.12
N ALA A 390 -7.13 -11.76 -14.63
CA ALA A 390 -6.25 -12.57 -13.78
C ALA A 390 -5.34 -11.71 -12.89
N LEU A 391 -4.78 -10.62 -13.43
CA LEU A 391 -3.93 -9.73 -12.67
C LEU A 391 -4.73 -8.91 -11.65
N LEU A 392 -5.96 -8.47 -11.99
CA LEU A 392 -6.88 -7.83 -11.02
C LEU A 392 -7.29 -8.79 -9.90
N ARG A 393 -7.54 -10.05 -10.23
CA ARG A 393 -7.84 -11.09 -9.24
C ARG A 393 -6.66 -11.32 -8.30
N ARG A 394 -5.42 -11.36 -8.82
CA ARG A 394 -4.21 -11.41 -8.00
C ARG A 394 -4.09 -10.19 -7.08
N ALA A 395 -4.32 -8.98 -7.58
CA ALA A 395 -4.32 -7.77 -6.77
C ALA A 395 -5.37 -7.82 -5.65
N THR A 396 -6.56 -8.32 -5.97
CA THR A 396 -7.65 -8.52 -5.02
C THR A 396 -7.26 -9.52 -3.93
N HIS A 397 -6.63 -10.63 -4.30
CA HIS A 397 -6.09 -11.60 -3.36
C HIS A 397 -5.06 -10.96 -2.41
N ASN A 398 -4.08 -10.25 -2.94
CA ASN A 398 -3.04 -9.57 -2.16
C ASN A 398 -3.62 -8.57 -1.15
N ASN A 399 -4.57 -7.74 -1.58
CA ASN A 399 -5.27 -6.80 -0.71
C ASN A 399 -6.08 -7.54 0.38
N CYS A 400 -6.88 -8.53 0.00
CA CYS A 400 -7.69 -9.29 0.95
C CYS A 400 -6.83 -10.07 1.94
N TYR A 401 -5.68 -10.60 1.52
CA TYR A 401 -4.74 -11.29 2.39
C TYR A 401 -4.14 -10.36 3.45
N ALA A 402 -3.75 -9.14 3.06
CA ALA A 402 -3.29 -8.12 4.01
C ALA A 402 -4.40 -7.75 5.02
N ILE A 403 -5.63 -7.55 4.53
CA ILE A 403 -6.80 -7.21 5.37
C ILE A 403 -7.15 -8.35 6.32
N ALA A 404 -7.24 -9.60 5.83
CA ALA A 404 -7.54 -10.81 6.61
C ALA A 404 -6.60 -11.00 7.80
N ASN A 405 -5.34 -10.57 7.65
CA ASN A 405 -4.31 -10.68 8.68
C ASN A 405 -4.16 -9.43 9.55
N SER A 406 -5.01 -8.41 9.36
CA SER A 406 -4.94 -7.13 10.08
C SER A 406 -5.85 -7.07 11.30
N ASN A 407 -5.70 -6.00 12.09
CA ASN A 407 -6.47 -5.75 13.31
C ASN A 407 -7.96 -5.55 13.06
N ILE A 408 -8.35 -5.09 11.87
CA ILE A 408 -9.75 -4.82 11.54
C ILE A 408 -10.59 -6.10 11.54
N MET A 409 -9.97 -7.25 11.23
CA MET A 409 -10.61 -8.56 11.23
C MET A 409 -10.59 -9.23 12.62
N ARG A 410 -9.87 -8.64 13.58
CA ARG A 410 -9.79 -9.10 14.97
C ARG A 410 -10.74 -8.33 15.91
N ALA A 411 -11.38 -7.27 15.40
CA ALA A 411 -12.35 -6.50 16.14
C ALA A 411 -13.71 -7.21 16.17
N GLU A 412 -14.26 -7.43 17.35
CA GLU A 412 -15.65 -7.82 17.51
C GLU A 412 -16.52 -6.56 17.47
N ILE A 413 -17.43 -6.46 16.50
CA ILE A 413 -18.39 -5.35 16.43
C ILE A 413 -19.40 -5.55 17.56
N LEU A 414 -19.14 -4.93 18.72
CA LEU A 414 -20.02 -4.98 19.90
C LEU A 414 -21.37 -4.30 19.66
N GLY A 415 -21.50 -3.51 18.59
CA GLY A 415 -22.74 -2.90 18.14
C GLY A 415 -22.49 -1.70 17.23
N TYR A 416 -23.43 -1.45 16.31
CA TYR A 416 -23.43 -0.22 15.51
C TYR A 416 -24.04 0.91 16.32
N ARG A 417 -23.37 2.07 16.37
CA ARG A 417 -24.03 3.31 16.80
C ARG A 417 -24.92 3.76 15.63
N PRO A 418 -26.25 3.92 15.82
CA PRO A 418 -27.11 4.43 14.77
C PRO A 418 -26.60 5.79 14.30
N ALA A 419 -26.82 6.13 13.04
CA ALA A 419 -26.44 7.44 12.53
C ALA A 419 -27.12 8.54 13.36
N LYS A 420 -26.49 9.71 13.48
CA LYS A 420 -27.02 10.80 14.33
C LYS A 420 -28.46 11.18 13.95
N TRP A 421 -28.84 11.05 12.68
CA TRP A 421 -30.21 11.29 12.21
C TRP A 421 -31.18 10.19 12.66
N GLU A 422 -30.78 8.92 12.73
CA GLU A 422 -31.57 7.80 13.25
C GLU A 422 -31.80 7.96 14.75
N ILE A 423 -30.77 8.37 15.49
CA ILE A 423 -30.88 8.74 16.91
C ILE A 423 -31.88 9.89 17.05
N GLY A 424 -31.76 10.94 16.21
CA GLY A 424 -32.68 12.07 16.20
C GLY A 424 -34.13 11.67 15.94
N LEU A 425 -34.38 10.83 14.93
CA LEU A 425 -35.71 10.29 14.63
C LEU A 425 -36.27 9.44 15.76
N THR A 426 -35.44 8.62 16.39
CA THR A 426 -35.83 7.78 17.52
C THR A 426 -36.27 8.65 18.70
N VAL A 427 -35.47 9.67 19.05
CA VAL A 427 -35.79 10.62 20.12
C VAL A 427 -37.06 11.40 19.80
N ALA A 428 -37.22 11.88 18.57
CA ALA A 428 -38.43 12.60 18.15
C ALA A 428 -39.67 11.71 18.24
N THR A 429 -39.57 10.45 17.80
CA THR A 429 -40.66 9.47 17.86
C THR A 429 -41.06 9.21 19.31
N ILE A 430 -40.10 8.94 20.20
CA ILE A 430 -40.34 8.77 21.63
C ILE A 430 -41.02 10.01 22.22
N GLY A 431 -40.52 11.21 21.89
CA GLY A 431 -41.10 12.48 22.35
C GLY A 431 -42.56 12.65 21.93
N ILE A 432 -42.88 12.37 20.65
CA ILE A 432 -44.24 12.43 20.14
C ILE A 432 -45.13 11.39 20.83
N SER A 433 -44.66 10.15 20.99
CA SER A 433 -45.41 9.10 21.67
C SER A 433 -45.73 9.47 23.12
N VAL A 434 -44.75 10.01 23.86
CA VAL A 434 -44.95 10.47 25.24
C VAL A 434 -45.96 11.63 25.28
N ALA A 435 -45.86 12.59 24.36
CA ALA A 435 -46.80 13.71 24.27
C ALA A 435 -48.23 13.24 23.96
N LEU A 436 -48.40 12.26 23.06
CA LEU A 436 -49.69 11.67 22.73
C LEU A 436 -50.29 10.91 23.91
N VAL A 437 -49.48 10.16 24.67
CA VAL A 437 -49.94 9.47 25.89
C VAL A 437 -50.36 10.48 26.96
N ALA A 438 -49.56 11.53 27.19
CA ALA A 438 -49.87 12.58 28.15
C ALA A 438 -51.15 13.35 27.75
N TRP A 439 -51.31 13.66 26.47
CA TRP A 439 -52.53 14.27 25.95
C TRP A 439 -53.73 13.32 26.12
N GLY A 440 -53.61 12.05 25.74
CA GLY A 440 -54.67 11.06 25.92
C GLY A 440 -55.12 10.96 27.38
N ALA A 441 -54.17 10.90 28.33
CA ALA A 441 -54.45 10.91 29.76
C ALA A 441 -55.17 12.20 30.20
N LEU A 442 -54.72 13.37 29.72
CA LEU A 442 -55.36 14.66 30.00
C LEU A 442 -56.81 14.70 29.49
N VAL A 443 -57.07 14.22 28.27
CA VAL A 443 -58.41 14.16 27.69
C VAL A 443 -59.33 13.25 28.51
N ILE A 444 -58.83 12.08 28.94
CA ILE A 444 -59.58 11.17 29.81
C ILE A 444 -59.91 11.85 31.14
N VAL A 445 -58.94 12.50 31.79
CA VAL A 445 -59.17 13.22 33.05
C VAL A 445 -60.21 14.34 32.88
N LEU A 446 -60.12 15.12 31.81
CA LEU A 446 -61.07 16.19 31.52
C LEU A 446 -62.48 15.65 31.21
N ALA A 447 -62.59 14.51 30.53
CA ALA A 447 -63.87 13.86 30.25
C ALA A 447 -64.52 13.27 31.51
N LEU A 448 -63.73 12.70 32.42
CA LEU A 448 -64.20 12.19 33.71
C LEU A 448 -64.71 13.33 34.61
N LYS A 449 -64.02 14.47 34.64
CA LYS A 449 -64.47 15.68 35.38
C LYS A 449 -65.79 16.27 34.87
N LYS A 450 -66.16 16.04 33.60
CA LYS A 450 -67.45 16.48 33.04
C LYS A 450 -68.60 15.53 33.36
N LYS A 451 -68.34 14.34 33.91
CA LYS A 451 -69.35 13.33 34.23
C LYS A 451 -69.89 13.39 35.66
N ASP A 452 -69.40 14.29 36.51
CA ASP A 452 -70.05 14.58 37.79
C ASP A 452 -71.33 15.39 37.51
N PRO A 453 -72.53 14.77 37.61
CA PRO A 453 -73.77 15.51 37.43
C PRO A 453 -73.97 16.32 38.70
N VAL A 454 -74.15 17.63 38.54
CA VAL A 454 -74.80 18.47 39.55
C VAL A 454 -76.19 17.88 39.77
N THR A 455 -76.37 17.18 40.90
CA THR A 455 -77.69 16.83 41.47
C THR A 455 -78.41 18.08 41.95
#